data_AF-A0A3D2Q8C7-F1
#
_entry.id   AF-A0A3D2Q8C7-F1
#
_cell.length_a   1.000
_cell.length_b   1.000
_cell.length_c   1.000
_cell.angle_alpha   90.00
_cell.angle_beta   90.00
_cell.angle_gamma   90.00
#
_symmetry.space_group_name_H-M   'P 1'
#
loop_
_entity.id
_entity.type
_entity.pdbx_description
1 polymer ?
#
loop_
_entity_poly.entity_id
_entity_poly.type
_entity_poly.pdbx_seq_one_letter_code
_entity_poly.pdbx_strand_id
1 'polypeptide(L)'
;RHLEVAGVFVYGGTRPNSELVKDLATLNEQGYVVTDEEMGTKCPGLFAAGDVRKKNLRQIVTAVADGAIAATAAKKYHQEIERKNKIKK
;
A
#
# COMPACT_ATOMS: atom_id res chain seq x y z
N ARG A 1 -29.68 30.12 2.65
CA ARG A 1 -29.00 30.57 1.42
C ARG A 1 -28.88 29.35 0.50
N HIS A 2 -29.11 29.50 -0.80
CA HIS A 2 -29.03 28.42 -1.80
C HIS A 2 -28.08 28.85 -2.92
N LEU A 3 -27.38 27.90 -3.51
CA LEU A 3 -26.46 28.11 -4.63
C LEU A 3 -26.86 27.16 -5.76
N GLU A 4 -27.25 27.69 -6.91
CA GLU A 4 -27.55 26.89 -8.10
C GLU A 4 -26.26 26.54 -8.84
N VAL A 5 -25.97 25.24 -8.99
CA VAL A 5 -24.80 24.72 -9.72
C VAL A 5 -25.15 23.39 -10.38
N ALA A 6 -24.48 23.06 -11.47
CA ALA A 6 -24.64 21.78 -12.18
C ALA A 6 -23.98 20.59 -11.45
N GLY A 7 -23.06 20.86 -10.52
CA GLY A 7 -22.35 19.80 -9.81
C GLY A 7 -21.49 20.34 -8.66
N VAL A 8 -21.25 19.46 -7.69
CA VAL A 8 -20.40 19.71 -6.53
C VAL A 8 -19.40 18.57 -6.42
N PHE A 9 -18.12 18.90 -6.34
CA PHE A 9 -17.04 17.94 -6.13
C PHE A 9 -16.53 18.10 -4.71
N VAL A 10 -16.77 17.09 -3.87
CA VAL A 10 -16.35 17.11 -2.47
C VAL A 10 -14.88 16.69 -2.39
N TYR A 11 -14.05 17.57 -1.83
CA TYR A 11 -12.66 17.28 -1.52
C TYR A 11 -12.36 17.67 -0.06
N GLY A 12 -12.69 16.76 0.87
CA GLY A 12 -12.50 16.95 2.32
C GLY A 12 -11.21 16.35 2.88
N GLY A 13 -10.30 15.90 2.02
CA GLY A 13 -9.14 15.08 2.39
C GLY A 13 -9.44 13.58 2.42
N THR A 14 -8.41 12.77 2.66
CA THR A 14 -8.50 11.30 2.65
C THR A 14 -7.76 10.71 3.83
N ARG A 15 -8.41 9.79 4.56
CA ARG A 15 -7.80 9.00 5.64
C ARG A 15 -7.56 7.56 5.13
N PRO A 16 -6.32 7.05 5.12
CA PRO A 16 -6.05 5.67 4.74
C PRO A 16 -6.51 4.68 5.82
N ASN A 17 -6.99 3.51 5.38
CA ASN A 17 -7.39 2.40 6.27
C ASN A 17 -6.17 1.56 6.68
N SER A 18 -5.20 2.18 7.35
CA SER A 18 -3.90 1.57 7.71
C SER A 18 -3.79 1.13 9.17
N GLU A 19 -4.83 1.35 9.98
CA GLU A 19 -4.81 1.09 11.43
C GLU A 19 -4.40 -0.35 11.78
N LEU A 20 -4.84 -1.33 10.98
CA LEU A 20 -4.54 -2.75 11.16
C LEU A 20 -3.02 -3.05 11.15
N VAL A 21 -2.22 -2.24 10.47
CA VAL A 21 -0.79 -2.49 10.25
C VAL A 21 0.12 -1.49 10.95
N LYS A 22 -0.40 -0.60 11.80
CA LYS A 22 0.37 0.48 12.42
C LYS A 22 1.60 0.01 13.21
N ASP A 23 1.51 -1.16 13.85
CA ASP A 23 2.57 -1.73 14.66
C ASP A 23 3.58 -2.54 13.83
N LEU A 24 3.19 -2.92 12.60
CA LEU A 24 4.00 -3.75 11.70
C LEU A 24 4.71 -2.92 10.63
N ALA A 25 4.07 -1.88 10.11
CA ALA A 25 4.60 -1.03 9.04
C ALA A 25 5.01 0.35 9.54
N THR A 26 5.77 1.10 8.73
CA THR A 26 5.97 2.54 8.97
C THR A 26 4.81 3.29 8.33
N LEU A 27 4.13 4.13 9.09
CA LEU A 27 3.14 5.07 8.57
C LEU A 27 3.78 6.47 8.49
N ASN A 28 3.45 7.24 7.46
CA ASN A 28 3.81 8.66 7.43
C ASN A 28 2.89 9.47 8.36
N GLU A 29 3.15 10.77 8.50
CA GLU A 29 2.37 11.68 9.36
C GLU A 29 0.87 11.74 9.00
N GLN A 30 0.52 11.38 7.77
CA GLN A 30 -0.85 11.33 7.25
C GLN A 30 -1.47 9.93 7.36
N GLY A 31 -0.77 8.96 7.97
CA GLY A 31 -1.22 7.60 8.17
C GLY A 31 -1.01 6.65 6.98
N TYR A 32 -0.39 7.07 5.88
CA TYR A 32 -0.16 6.20 4.72
C TYR A 32 1.03 5.27 4.95
N VAL A 33 0.91 4.02 4.48
CA VAL A 33 1.98 3.03 4.59
C VAL A 33 3.18 3.44 3.73
N VAL A 34 4.35 3.55 4.33
CA VAL A 34 5.60 3.79 3.61
C VAL A 34 6.10 2.47 3.04
N THR A 35 6.36 2.44 1.73
CA THR A 35 6.90 1.28 1.02
C THR A 35 8.06 1.68 0.12
N ASP A 36 8.86 0.68 -0.27
CA ASP A 36 9.81 0.78 -1.38
C ASP A 36 9.13 0.58 -2.75
N GLU A 37 9.94 0.46 -3.81
CA GLU A 37 9.51 0.23 -5.20
C GLU A 37 8.95 -1.19 -5.43
N GLU A 38 9.29 -2.17 -4.59
CA GLU A 38 8.71 -3.52 -4.62
C GLU A 38 7.45 -3.64 -3.74
N MET A 39 6.94 -2.51 -3.24
CA MET A 39 5.79 -2.42 -2.33
C MET A 39 6.04 -3.04 -0.95
N GLY A 40 7.30 -3.32 -0.61
CA GLY A 40 7.73 -3.84 0.69
C GLY A 40 7.63 -2.79 1.79
N THR A 41 7.28 -3.23 3.00
CA THR A 41 7.29 -2.39 4.20
C THR A 41 8.55 -2.63 5.04
N LYS A 42 8.70 -1.93 6.17
CA LYS A 42 9.76 -2.23 7.15
C LYS A 42 9.73 -3.67 7.68
N CYS A 43 8.57 -4.32 7.66
CA CYS A 43 8.38 -5.68 8.13
C CYS A 43 8.59 -6.65 6.95
N PRO A 44 9.62 -7.52 6.99
CA PRO A 44 9.86 -8.48 5.92
C PRO A 44 8.63 -9.39 5.71
N GLY A 45 8.22 -9.52 4.45
CA GLY A 45 7.04 -10.32 4.08
C GLY A 45 5.71 -9.58 4.16
N LEU A 46 5.69 -8.34 4.67
CA LEU A 46 4.53 -7.46 4.63
C LEU A 46 4.66 -6.43 3.51
N PHE A 47 3.67 -6.42 2.63
CA PHE A 47 3.59 -5.53 1.46
C PHE A 47 2.32 -4.68 1.53
N ALA A 48 2.33 -3.49 0.92
CA ALA A 48 1.16 -2.62 0.83
C ALA A 48 1.01 -2.04 -0.58
N ALA A 49 -0.20 -2.12 -1.13
CA ALA A 49 -0.52 -1.67 -2.48
C ALA A 49 -1.81 -0.83 -2.50
N GLY A 50 -1.96 0.03 -3.51
CA GLY A 50 -3.16 0.84 -3.65
C GLY A 50 -3.14 2.10 -2.81
N ASP A 51 -4.30 2.69 -2.57
CA ASP A 51 -4.40 4.03 -1.98
C ASP A 51 -4.01 4.08 -0.49
N VAL A 52 -3.77 2.93 0.13
CA VAL A 52 -3.29 2.83 1.52
C VAL A 52 -1.82 3.22 1.68
N ARG A 53 -1.01 3.12 0.61
CA ARG A 53 0.42 3.47 0.65
C ARG A 53 0.68 4.93 0.30
N LYS A 54 1.86 5.42 0.69
CA LYS A 54 2.34 6.77 0.35
C LYS A 54 2.56 6.87 -1.16
N LYS A 55 1.72 7.65 -1.84
CA LYS A 55 1.87 8.00 -3.27
C LYS A 55 1.19 9.31 -3.62
N ASN A 56 1.62 9.89 -4.73
CA ASN A 56 1.10 11.19 -5.21
C ASN A 56 -0.21 11.04 -5.99
N LEU A 57 -0.32 9.99 -6.83
CA LEU A 57 -1.49 9.76 -7.69
C LEU A 57 -2.30 8.55 -7.21
N ARG A 58 -3.55 8.82 -6.82
CA ARG A 58 -4.52 7.81 -6.38
C ARG A 58 -5.56 7.62 -7.48
N GLN A 59 -5.40 6.54 -8.24
CA GLN A 59 -6.25 6.16 -9.36
C GLN A 59 -6.31 4.65 -9.45
N ILE A 60 -7.33 4.12 -10.14
CA ILE A 60 -7.50 2.68 -10.36
C ILE A 60 -6.22 2.08 -10.98
N VAL A 61 -5.69 2.72 -12.02
CA VAL A 61 -4.49 2.23 -12.71
C VAL A 61 -3.26 2.18 -11.81
N THR A 62 -3.07 3.17 -10.92
CA THR A 62 -1.91 3.15 -10.01
C THR A 62 -2.08 2.10 -8.93
N ALA A 63 -3.30 1.89 -8.43
CA ALA A 63 -3.57 0.83 -7.47
C ALA A 63 -3.39 -0.59 -8.07
N VAL A 64 -3.80 -0.80 -9.32
CA VAL A 64 -3.58 -2.07 -10.03
C VAL A 64 -2.08 -2.32 -10.26
N ALA A 65 -1.33 -1.29 -10.67
CA ALA A 65 0.12 -1.39 -10.86
C ALA A 65 0.84 -1.74 -9.54
N ASP A 66 0.53 -1.03 -8.44
CA ASP A 66 1.05 -1.35 -7.10
C ASP A 66 0.73 -2.82 -6.75
N GLY A 67 -0.50 -3.28 -7.02
CA GLY A 67 -0.93 -4.65 -6.71
C GLY A 67 -0.15 -5.72 -7.48
N ALA A 68 0.09 -5.51 -8.77
CA ALA A 68 0.88 -6.43 -9.60
C ALA A 68 2.34 -6.55 -9.09
N ILE A 69 2.93 -5.42 -8.70
CA ILE A 69 4.28 -5.38 -8.15
C ILE A 69 4.32 -6.10 -6.80
N ALA A 70 3.41 -5.75 -5.87
CA ALA A 70 3.35 -6.35 -4.54
C ALA A 70 3.15 -7.88 -4.59
N ALA A 71 2.25 -8.37 -5.46
CA ALA A 71 2.03 -9.80 -5.63
C ALA A 71 3.28 -10.52 -6.15
N THR A 72 4.00 -9.90 -7.09
CA THR A 72 5.24 -10.45 -7.63
C THR A 72 6.35 -10.49 -6.58
N ALA A 73 6.51 -9.43 -5.80
CA ALA A 73 7.49 -9.34 -4.73
C ALA A 73 7.18 -10.34 -3.59
N ALA A 74 5.92 -10.44 -3.18
CA ALA A 74 5.46 -11.40 -2.18
C ALA A 74 5.73 -12.86 -2.62
N LYS A 75 5.49 -13.17 -3.90
CA LYS A 75 5.82 -14.50 -4.46
C LYS A 75 7.32 -14.78 -4.36
N LYS A 76 8.18 -13.84 -4.76
CA LYS A 76 9.64 -14.00 -4.66
C LYS A 76 10.06 -14.23 -3.21
N TYR A 77 9.57 -13.41 -2.29
CA TYR A 77 9.85 -13.54 -0.85
C TYR A 77 9.46 -14.91 -0.31
N HIS A 78 8.29 -15.43 -0.67
CA HIS A 78 7.85 -16.76 -0.28
C HIS A 78 8.79 -17.86 -0.79
N GLN A 79 9.20 -17.79 -2.07
CA GLN A 79 10.13 -18.76 -2.65
C GLN A 79 11.50 -18.76 -1.96
N GLU A 80 11.98 -17.59 -1.52
CA GLU A 80 13.22 -17.48 -0.76
C GLU A 80 13.13 -18.13 0.62
N ILE A 81 12.01 -17.98 1.32
CA ILE A 81 11.76 -18.66 2.60
C ILE A 81 11.79 -20.18 2.40
N GLU A 82 11.07 -20.68 1.40
CA GLU A 82 11.03 -22.10 1.07
C GLU A 82 12.44 -22.65 0.77
N ARG A 83 13.23 -21.92 -0.01
CA ARG A 83 14.62 -22.30 -0.31
C ARG A 83 15.49 -22.35 0.95
N LYS A 84 15.39 -21.33 1.81
CA LYS A 84 16.16 -21.27 3.07
C LYS A 84 15.76 -22.41 4.02
N ASN A 85 14.48 -22.76 4.07
CA ASN A 85 13.98 -23.86 4.90
C ASN A 85 14.47 -25.23 4.42
N LYS A 86 14.60 -25.43 3.10
CA LYS A 86 15.15 -26.67 2.53
C LYS A 86 16.65 -26.86 2.80
N ILE A 87 17.43 -25.78 2.85
CA ILE A 87 18.88 -25.83 3.12
C ILE A 87 19.18 -26.11 4.60
N LYS A 88 18.26 -25.74 5.49
CA LYS A 88 18.39 -25.96 6.95
C LYS A 88 17.98 -27.37 7.41
N LYS A 89 17.32 -28.14 6.54
CA LYS A 89 16.99 -29.57 6.78
C LYS A 89 18.13 -30.44 6.27
#